data_AF-A0A7W1DEA1-F1
#
_entry.id   AF-A0A7W1DEA1-F1
#
_cell.length_a   1.000
_cell.length_b   1.000
_cell.length_c   1.000
_cell.angle_alpha   90.00
_cell.angle_beta   90.00
_cell.angle_gamma   90.00
#
_symmetry.space_group_name_H-M   'P 1'
#
loop_
_entity.id
_entity.type
_entity.pdbx_description
1 polymer ?
#
loop_
_entity_poly.entity_id
_entity_poly.type
_entity_poly.pdbx_seq_one_letter_code
_entity_poly.pdbx_strand_id
1 'polypeptide(L)'
;RGQVSRIHNHADQMCWMTVPVGRLRGQNFSVLEIDEAKGFCRLKETDRFELSDCLAAKVELEEPIHQILNLPEFNQRAVSLHVYSKPFDKCLSYCRETDKFAEVPLFYTSINGKLCDGVKL
;
A
#
# COMPACT_ATOMS: atom_id res chain seq x y z
N ARG A 1 -11.24 11.49 -2.83
CA ARG A 1 -11.61 10.68 -4.03
C ARG A 1 -10.41 10.68 -4.95
N GLY A 2 -10.08 9.58 -5.64
CA GLY A 2 -8.91 9.56 -6.54
C GLY A 2 -7.55 9.40 -5.84
N GLN A 3 -7.50 9.13 -4.53
CA GLN A 3 -6.23 8.94 -3.82
C GLN A 3 -5.63 7.56 -4.12
N VAL A 4 -4.31 7.51 -4.28
CA VAL A 4 -3.57 6.28 -4.58
C VAL A 4 -2.36 6.19 -3.65
N SER A 5 -2.03 4.98 -3.20
CA SER A 5 -0.75 4.75 -2.50
C SER A 5 0.41 4.77 -3.49
N ARG A 6 1.63 4.87 -2.96
CA ARG A 6 2.82 4.42 -3.72
C ARG A 6 2.76 2.90 -3.91
N ILE A 7 3.51 2.39 -4.87
CA ILE A 7 3.79 0.95 -4.96
C ILE A 7 4.77 0.64 -3.82
N HIS A 8 4.46 -0.31 -2.94
CA HIS A 8 5.26 -0.54 -1.74
C HIS A 8 5.19 -1.98 -1.24
N ASN A 9 6.16 -2.36 -0.40
CA ASN A 9 6.16 -3.62 0.35
C ASN A 9 5.73 -3.42 1.81
N HIS A 10 5.80 -4.48 2.62
CA HIS A 10 5.36 -4.50 4.02
C HIS A 10 6.48 -4.81 5.03
N ALA A 11 7.75 -4.56 4.67
CA ALA A 11 8.91 -4.79 5.54
C ALA A 11 8.90 -6.18 6.23
N ASP A 12 8.66 -7.23 5.45
CA ASP A 12 8.55 -8.63 5.89
C ASP A 12 7.46 -8.91 6.92
N GLN A 13 6.45 -8.03 7.04
CA GLN A 13 5.29 -8.23 7.90
C GLN A 13 4.07 -8.72 7.11
N MET A 14 3.29 -9.61 7.73
CA MET A 14 1.99 -9.99 7.20
C MET A 14 1.02 -8.81 7.32
N CYS A 15 0.18 -8.63 6.30
CA CYS A 15 -0.81 -7.57 6.23
C CYS A 15 -2.19 -8.15 5.92
N TRP A 16 -3.17 -7.81 6.75
CA TRP A 16 -4.58 -8.06 6.51
C TRP A 16 -5.30 -6.74 6.30
N MET A 17 -6.14 -6.69 5.28
CA MET A 17 -6.86 -5.48 4.89
C MET A 17 -8.34 -5.79 4.66
N THR A 18 -9.21 -4.93 5.15
CA THR A 18 -10.65 -4.94 4.78
C THR A 18 -11.13 -3.53 4.50
N VAL A 19 -12.19 -3.40 3.70
CA VAL A 19 -12.78 -2.10 3.31
C VAL A 19 -14.19 -1.98 3.88
N PRO A 20 -14.35 -1.43 5.11
CA PRO A 20 -15.66 -1.20 5.72
C PRO A 20 -16.46 -0.05 5.09
N VAL A 21 -15.80 0.89 4.42
CA VAL A 21 -16.47 2.02 3.75
C VAL A 21 -15.95 2.18 2.34
N GLY A 22 -16.86 2.24 1.37
CA GLY A 22 -16.54 2.49 -0.03
C GLY A 22 -15.92 1.28 -0.73
N ARG A 23 -15.04 1.57 -1.69
CA ARG A 23 -14.39 0.56 -2.53
C ARG A 23 -12.95 0.95 -2.81
N LEU A 24 -12.07 -0.04 -2.84
CA LEU A 24 -10.66 0.09 -3.24
C LEU A 24 -10.31 -1.00 -4.25
N ARG A 25 -9.34 -0.70 -5.12
CA ARG A 25 -8.70 -1.68 -6.00
C ARG A 25 -7.26 -1.90 -5.54
N GLY A 26 -6.82 -3.15 -5.46
CA GLY A 26 -5.43 -3.52 -5.32
C GLY A 26 -4.84 -3.92 -6.66
N GLN A 27 -3.60 -3.48 -6.92
CA GLN A 27 -2.76 -3.97 -8.01
C GLN A 27 -1.53 -4.62 -7.40
N ASN A 28 -1.32 -5.91 -7.68
CA ASN A 28 -0.12 -6.63 -7.24
C ASN A 28 1.01 -6.50 -8.27
N PHE A 29 2.24 -6.67 -7.81
CA PHE A 29 3.43 -6.63 -8.65
C PHE A 29 4.41 -7.75 -8.29
N SER A 30 5.04 -8.32 -9.31
CA SER A 30 6.22 -9.19 -9.15
C SER A 30 7.50 -8.44 -9.55
N VAL A 31 8.61 -8.82 -8.92
CA VAL A 31 9.95 -8.29 -9.23
C VAL A 31 10.50 -9.03 -10.45
N LEU A 32 10.78 -8.30 -11.53
CA LEU A 32 11.47 -8.85 -12.71
C LEU A 32 12.99 -8.80 -12.57
N GLU A 33 13.49 -7.70 -12.01
CA GLU A 33 14.92 -7.43 -11.85
C GLU A 33 15.10 -6.53 -10.63
N ILE A 34 16.13 -6.80 -9.82
CA ILE A 34 16.49 -5.97 -8.67
C ILE A 34 18.02 -5.90 -8.53
N ASP A 35 18.51 -4.69 -8.31
CA ASP A 35 19.91 -4.39 -7.95
C ASP A 35 19.89 -3.39 -6.80
N GLU A 36 20.02 -3.92 -5.58
CA GLU A 36 19.94 -3.13 -4.34
C GLU A 36 21.06 -2.11 -4.22
N ALA A 37 22.26 -2.44 -4.72
CA ALA A 37 23.42 -1.54 -4.67
C ALA A 37 23.21 -0.29 -5.52
N LYS A 38 22.35 -0.36 -6.54
CA LYS A 38 21.99 0.77 -7.41
C LYS A 38 20.61 1.37 -7.10
N GLY A 39 19.88 0.80 -6.13
CA GLY A 39 18.49 1.17 -5.86
C GLY A 39 17.56 0.97 -7.07
N PHE A 40 17.88 -0.02 -7.92
CA PHE A 40 17.17 -0.31 -9.16
C PHE A 40 16.21 -1.48 -8.96
N CYS A 41 14.97 -1.35 -9.43
CA CYS A 41 14.01 -2.44 -9.45
C CYS A 41 13.00 -2.25 -10.58
N ARG A 42 12.85 -3.29 -11.42
CA ARG A 42 11.83 -3.36 -12.46
C ARG A 42 10.68 -4.25 -12.00
N LEU A 43 9.47 -3.70 -11.99
CA LEU A 43 8.26 -4.39 -11.57
C LEU A 43 7.35 -4.72 -12.76
N LYS A 44 6.65 -5.86 -12.66
CA LYS A 44 5.57 -6.25 -13.58
C LYS A 44 4.25 -6.33 -12.82
N GLU A 45 3.19 -5.76 -13.40
CA GLU A 45 1.83 -5.96 -12.89
C GLU A 45 1.45 -7.44 -12.95
N THR A 46 0.94 -7.96 -11.84
CA THR A 46 0.35 -9.29 -11.75
C THR A 46 -1.18 -9.15 -11.67
N ASP A 47 -1.81 -9.83 -10.74
CA ASP A 47 -3.25 -9.81 -10.57
C ASP A 47 -3.75 -8.49 -9.94
N ARG A 48 -5.06 -8.30 -10.06
CA ARG A 48 -5.79 -7.19 -9.48
C ARG A 48 -6.95 -7.75 -8.68
N PHE A 49 -7.28 -7.09 -7.59
CA PHE A 49 -8.42 -7.42 -6.77
C PHE A 49 -9.18 -6.16 -6.39
N GLU A 50 -10.44 -6.33 -5.99
CA GLU A 50 -11.26 -5.24 -5.49
C GLU A 50 -11.84 -5.59 -4.13
N LEU A 51 -11.96 -4.59 -3.27
CA LEU A 51 -12.50 -4.72 -1.93
C LEU A 51 -13.61 -3.69 -1.72
N SER A 52 -14.77 -4.17 -1.28
CA SER A 52 -15.93 -3.40 -0.82
C SER A 52 -16.71 -4.23 0.19
N ASP A 53 -17.72 -3.65 0.83
CA ASP A 53 -18.71 -4.38 1.64
C ASP A 53 -18.10 -5.25 2.75
N CYS A 54 -17.06 -4.73 3.41
CA CYS A 54 -16.29 -5.42 4.45
C CYS A 54 -15.57 -6.70 3.97
N LEU A 55 -15.47 -6.94 2.67
CA LEU A 55 -14.64 -8.01 2.13
C LEU A 55 -13.19 -7.84 2.60
N ALA A 56 -12.61 -8.93 3.09
CA ALA A 56 -11.23 -8.97 3.53
C ALA A 56 -10.34 -9.50 2.42
N ALA A 57 -9.21 -8.81 2.18
CA ALA A 57 -8.06 -9.37 1.51
C ALA A 57 -6.99 -9.75 2.55
N LYS A 58 -6.31 -10.84 2.27
CA LYS A 58 -5.03 -11.15 2.87
C LYS A 58 -3.96 -10.83 1.83
N VAL A 59 -2.95 -10.05 2.21
CA VAL A 59 -1.74 -9.94 1.40
C VAL A 59 -0.88 -11.14 1.77
N GLU A 60 -0.69 -12.06 0.82
CA GLU A 60 0.22 -13.18 0.99
C GLU A 60 1.67 -12.68 0.98
N LEU A 61 2.51 -13.24 1.85
CA LEU A 61 3.93 -12.87 1.98
C LEU A 61 4.72 -13.11 0.69
N GLU A 62 4.21 -13.96 -0.20
CA GLU A 62 4.87 -14.35 -1.45
C GLU A 62 4.75 -13.29 -2.56
N GLU A 63 3.73 -12.42 -2.51
CA GLU A 63 3.61 -11.24 -3.41
C GLU A 63 3.32 -9.96 -2.59
N PRO A 64 4.31 -9.45 -1.82
CA PRO A 64 4.08 -8.40 -0.83
C PRO A 64 4.05 -7.00 -1.42
N ILE A 65 4.26 -6.83 -2.73
CA ILE A 65 4.35 -5.54 -3.41
C ILE A 65 3.02 -5.22 -4.07
N HIS A 66 2.38 -4.14 -3.63
CA HIS A 66 1.14 -3.70 -4.24
C HIS A 66 0.97 -2.19 -4.28
N GLN A 67 -0.09 -1.77 -4.96
CA GLN A 67 -0.64 -0.42 -4.91
C GLN A 67 -2.13 -0.48 -4.61
N ILE A 68 -2.58 0.38 -3.69
CA ILE A 68 -3.99 0.52 -3.33
C ILE A 68 -4.54 1.80 -3.94
N LEU A 69 -5.66 1.67 -4.65
CA LEU A 69 -6.25 2.75 -5.45
C LEU A 69 -7.71 3.00 -5.05
N ASN A 70 -8.02 4.24 -4.66
CA ASN A 70 -9.37 4.76 -4.66
C ASN A 70 -9.62 5.44 -6.01
N LEU A 71 -10.04 4.66 -7.02
CA LEU A 71 -10.14 5.13 -8.40
C LEU A 71 -11.16 6.27 -8.55
N PRO A 72 -10.89 7.28 -9.41
CA PRO A 72 -11.83 8.40 -9.63
C PRO A 72 -13.24 7.95 -10.00
N GLU A 73 -13.38 6.88 -10.81
CA GLU A 73 -14.67 6.34 -11.23
C GLU A 73 -15.50 5.75 -10.09
N PHE A 74 -14.89 5.37 -8.96
CA PHE A 74 -15.64 4.96 -7.78
C PHE A 74 -16.40 6.13 -7.17
N ASN A 75 -15.93 7.36 -7.41
CA ASN A 75 -16.56 8.61 -7.04
C ASN A 75 -17.04 8.64 -5.57
N GLN A 76 -16.28 8.04 -4.66
CA GLN A 76 -16.63 7.93 -3.25
C GLN A 76 -15.39 7.99 -2.36
N ARG A 77 -15.61 8.26 -1.07
CA ARG A 77 -14.57 8.06 -0.06
C ARG A 77 -14.47 6.57 0.22
N ALA A 78 -13.27 6.13 0.61
CA ALA A 78 -13.04 4.79 1.08
C ALA A 78 -12.29 4.84 2.40
N VAL A 79 -12.53 3.85 3.26
CA VAL A 79 -11.79 3.62 4.50
C VAL A 79 -11.44 2.15 4.53
N SER A 80 -10.17 1.84 4.79
CA SER A 80 -9.69 0.49 5.02
C SER A 80 -9.20 0.34 6.45
N LEU A 81 -9.35 -0.88 6.99
CA LEU A 81 -8.68 -1.31 8.21
C LEU A 81 -7.50 -2.17 7.80
N HIS A 82 -6.33 -1.87 8.35
CA HIS A 82 -5.10 -2.65 8.15
C HIS A 82 -4.64 -3.21 9.50
N VAL A 83 -4.29 -4.49 9.52
CA VAL A 83 -3.62 -5.14 10.64
C VAL A 83 -2.29 -5.67 10.13
N TYR A 84 -1.21 -5.29 10.81
CA TYR A 84 0.13 -5.78 10.54
C TYR A 84 0.59 -6.70 11.67
N SER A 85 1.24 -7.81 11.34
CA SER A 85 1.67 -8.83 12.34
C SER A 85 2.64 -8.29 13.38
N LYS A 86 3.49 -7.34 12.99
CA LYS A 86 4.35 -6.56 13.89
C LYS A 86 4.38 -5.10 13.42
N PRO A 87 4.59 -4.14 14.32
CA PRO A 87 4.75 -2.74 13.93
C PRO A 87 6.04 -2.55 13.12
N PHE A 88 5.97 -1.64 12.15
CA PHE A 88 7.11 -1.10 11.41
C PHE A 88 6.80 0.35 11.03
N ASP A 89 7.84 1.17 10.87
CA ASP A 89 7.74 2.59 10.57
C ASP A 89 8.43 2.96 9.25
N LYS A 90 8.88 1.96 8.49
CA LYS A 90 9.50 2.13 7.18
C LYS A 90 9.13 1.01 6.22
N CYS A 91 9.06 1.32 4.94
CA CYS A 91 8.93 0.32 3.88
C CYS A 91 9.70 0.74 2.63
N LEU A 92 9.79 -0.15 1.64
CA LEU A 92 10.29 0.20 0.32
C LEU A 92 9.16 0.76 -0.53
N SER A 93 9.39 1.91 -1.16
CA SER A 93 8.54 2.50 -2.19
C SER A 93 9.20 2.34 -3.56
N TYR A 94 8.43 1.88 -4.54
CA TYR A 94 8.89 1.59 -5.90
C TYR A 94 8.30 2.59 -6.90
N CYS A 95 9.10 2.96 -7.91
CA CYS A 95 8.72 3.86 -8.99
C CYS A 95 8.97 3.17 -10.35
N ARG A 96 7.89 2.83 -11.04
CA ARG A 96 7.93 2.15 -12.34
C ARG A 96 8.39 3.03 -13.50
N GLU A 97 8.22 4.35 -13.38
CA GLU A 97 8.67 5.27 -14.43
C GLU A 97 10.20 5.36 -14.49
N THR A 98 10.86 5.17 -13.35
CA THR A 98 12.31 5.30 -13.23
C THR A 98 13.02 3.97 -12.98
N ASP A 99 12.28 2.87 -12.82
CA ASP A 99 12.77 1.57 -12.34
C ASP A 99 13.64 1.71 -11.06
N LYS A 100 13.21 2.54 -10.12
CA LYS A 100 13.93 2.78 -8.85
C LYS A 100 13.07 2.45 -7.65
N PHE A 101 13.71 2.11 -6.55
CA PHE A 101 13.07 2.00 -5.26
C PHE A 101 13.91 2.67 -4.16
N ALA A 102 13.26 3.02 -3.05
CA ALA A 102 13.91 3.60 -1.88
C ALA A 102 13.15 3.24 -0.61
N GLU A 103 13.86 3.16 0.51
CA GLU A 103 13.25 3.12 1.84
C GLU A 103 12.61 4.48 2.14
N VAL A 104 11.37 4.45 2.64
CA VAL A 104 10.62 5.64 3.03
C VAL A 104 10.09 5.50 4.45
N PRO A 105 10.11 6.57 5.27
CA PRO A 105 9.47 6.57 6.57
C PRO A 105 7.94 6.67 6.43
N LEU A 106 7.23 6.03 7.36
CA LEU A 106 5.79 6.07 7.50
C LEU A 106 5.42 6.87 8.74
N PHE A 107 4.34 7.64 8.65
CA PHE A 107 3.88 8.50 9.74
C PHE A 107 2.38 8.34 9.98
N TYR A 108 1.98 8.43 11.25
CA TYR A 108 0.58 8.49 11.61
C TYR A 108 0.03 9.90 11.41
N THR A 109 -1.14 10.00 10.80
CA THR A 109 -1.93 11.24 10.81
C THR A 109 -2.53 11.50 12.21
N SER A 110 -2.95 10.42 12.88
CA SER A 110 -3.57 10.45 14.20
C SER A 110 -3.35 9.14 14.94
N ILE A 111 -3.34 9.18 16.28
CA ILE A 111 -3.30 8.00 17.15
C ILE A 111 -4.44 8.10 18.17
N ASN A 112 -5.20 7.02 18.38
CA ASN A 112 -6.35 6.98 19.31
C ASN A 112 -7.36 8.12 19.10
N GLY A 113 -7.61 8.50 17.85
CA GLY A 113 -8.55 9.57 17.48
C GLY A 113 -8.02 11.00 17.70
N LYS A 114 -6.75 11.20 18.08
CA LYS A 114 -6.12 12.51 18.22
C LYS A 114 -5.08 12.74 17.14
N LEU A 115 -5.07 13.92 16.51
CA LEU A 115 -4.06 14.28 15.51
C LEU A 115 -2.65 14.26 16.12
N CYS A 116 -1.68 13.79 15.35
CA CYS A 116 -0.27 13.87 15.74
C CYS A 116 0.25 15.32 15.60
N ASP A 117 1.27 15.67 16.38
CA ASP A 117 1.83 17.01 16.40
C ASP A 117 2.29 17.45 15.00
N GLY A 118 1.93 18.68 14.63
CA GLY A 118 2.28 19.26 13.33
C GLY A 118 1.40 18.85 12.15
N VAL A 119 0.49 17.87 12.32
CA VAL A 119 -0.46 17.46 11.26
C VAL A 119 -1.64 18.43 11.16
N LYS A 120 -1.96 18.87 9.94
CA LYS A 120 -3.18 19.64 9.60
C LYS A 120 -3.92 18.94 8.47
N LEU A 121 -5.24 18.81 8.59
CA LEU A 121 -6.13 18.17 7.61
C LEU A 121 -6.78 19.17 6.66
#